data_AF-A0A354TBQ6-F1
#
_entry.id   AF-A0A354TBQ6-F1
#
_cell.length_a   1.000
_cell.length_b   1.000
_cell.length_c   1.000
_cell.angle_alpha   90.00
_cell.angle_beta   90.00
_cell.angle_gamma   90.00
#
_symmetry.space_group_name_H-M   'P 1'
#
loop_
_entity.id
_entity.type
_entity.pdbx_description
1 polymer ?
#
loop_
_entity_poly.entity_id
_entity_poly.type
_entity_poly.pdbx_seq_one_letter_code
_entity_poly.pdbx_strand_id
1 'polypeptide(L)'
;MFLRPEWEQHIVPVPRPPTRWLKLFRPHTIDFILTKMMRGADEQDMQDVEFLIRHDHITAAQMEPAFANVRMPDIQELRDAFERALPVVRRLLQSAG
;
A
#
# COMPACT_ATOMS: atom_id res chain seq x y z
N MET A 1 9.85 1.57 6.59
CA MET A 1 8.54 1.22 6.03
C MET A 1 8.14 2.29 5.03
N PHE A 2 7.47 1.96 3.94
CA PHE A 2 6.91 2.95 3.02
C PHE A 2 5.49 3.28 3.45
N LEU A 3 5.27 4.51 3.86
CA LEU A 3 3.98 4.98 4.38
C LEU A 3 3.72 6.39 3.87
N ARG A 4 2.46 6.77 3.75
CA ARG A 4 2.12 8.18 3.56
C ARG A 4 2.51 9.00 4.80
N PRO A 5 2.73 10.32 4.65
CA PRO A 5 2.78 11.24 5.77
C PRO A 5 1.52 11.07 6.65
N GLU A 6 1.71 11.17 7.97
CA GLU A 6 0.61 11.10 8.94
C GLU A 6 -0.28 9.85 8.79
N TRP A 7 0.29 8.70 8.38
CA TRP A 7 -0.42 7.44 8.16
C TRP A 7 -1.28 7.00 9.35
N GLU A 8 -0.89 7.37 10.57
CA GLU A 8 -1.66 7.09 11.78
C GLU A 8 -3.04 7.76 11.78
N GLN A 9 -3.22 8.87 11.06
CA GLN A 9 -4.50 9.54 10.87
C GLN A 9 -5.38 8.84 9.83
N HIS A 10 -4.80 7.92 9.05
CA HIS A 10 -5.48 7.18 7.99
C HIS A 10 -5.83 5.74 8.38
N ILE A 11 -5.64 5.35 9.65
CA ILE A 11 -6.02 4.01 10.10
C ILE A 11 -7.52 3.77 9.95
N VAL A 12 -7.89 2.55 9.57
CA VAL A 12 -9.28 2.14 9.40
C VAL A 12 -9.65 1.07 10.44
N PRO A 13 -10.89 1.10 10.96
CA PRO A 13 -11.32 0.11 11.95
C PRO A 13 -11.41 -1.29 11.32
N VAL A 14 -11.13 -2.31 12.12
CA VAL A 14 -11.33 -3.72 11.76
C VAL A 14 -12.54 -4.24 12.52
N PRO A 15 -13.73 -4.28 11.90
CA PRO A 15 -14.97 -4.58 12.62
C PRO A 15 -15.20 -6.08 12.85
N ARG A 16 -14.40 -6.96 12.23
CA ARG A 16 -14.58 -8.42 12.27
C ARG A 16 -13.26 -9.14 12.58
N PRO A 17 -13.27 -10.14 13.49
CA PRO A 17 -14.39 -10.50 14.37
C PRO A 17 -14.68 -9.37 15.39
N PRO A 18 -15.93 -9.23 15.87
CA PRO A 18 -16.22 -8.28 16.93
C PRO A 18 -15.49 -8.73 18.20
N THR A 19 -14.82 -7.80 18.87
CA THR A 19 -14.12 -8.08 20.13
C THR A 19 -14.74 -7.25 21.24
N ARG A 20 -14.92 -7.87 22.41
CA ARG A 20 -15.62 -7.24 23.54
C ARG A 20 -14.81 -6.11 24.20
N TRP A 21 -13.49 -6.27 24.24
CA TRP A 21 -12.59 -5.43 25.03
C TRP A 21 -11.56 -4.67 24.18
N LEU A 22 -11.49 -4.95 22.88
CA LEU A 22 -10.49 -4.38 21.99
C LEU A 22 -11.16 -3.58 20.86
N LYS A 23 -10.47 -2.54 20.42
CA LYS A 23 -10.79 -1.86 19.15
C LYS A 23 -9.59 -2.08 18.25
N LEU A 24 -9.79 -2.83 17.18
CA LEU A 24 -8.74 -3.16 16.24
C LEU A 24 -8.77 -2.14 15.10
N PHE A 25 -7.58 -1.69 14.71
CA PHE A 25 -7.36 -0.79 13.59
C PHE A 25 -6.26 -1.36 12.72
N ARG A 26 -6.29 -1.03 11.44
CA ARG A 26 -5.25 -1.35 10.47
C ARG A 26 -4.84 -0.09 9.72
N PRO A 27 -3.61 -0.01 9.19
CA PRO A 27 -3.27 0.98 8.18
C PRO A 27 -4.26 0.95 7.00
N HIS A 28 -4.40 2.10 6.34
CA HIS A 28 -5.15 2.18 5.10
C HIS A 28 -4.52 1.27 4.04
N THR A 29 -5.32 0.79 3.10
CA THR A 29 -4.85 -0.15 2.07
C THR A 29 -3.79 0.44 1.15
N ILE A 30 -3.86 1.74 0.91
CA ILE A 30 -2.78 2.49 0.23
C ILE A 30 -1.44 2.30 0.96
N ASP A 31 -1.43 2.40 2.29
CA ASP A 31 -0.21 2.24 3.10
C ASP A 31 0.29 0.79 3.14
N PHE A 32 -0.63 -0.19 3.06
CA PHE A 32 -0.26 -1.60 2.85
C PHE A 32 0.38 -1.85 1.49
N ILE A 33 -0.20 -1.30 0.41
CA ILE A 33 0.38 -1.41 -0.93
C ILE A 33 1.77 -0.78 -0.95
N LEU A 34 1.93 0.43 -0.40
CA LEU A 34 3.25 1.07 -0.29
C LEU A 34 4.24 0.20 0.48
N THR A 35 3.84 -0.38 1.62
CA THR A 35 4.71 -1.27 2.39
C THR A 35 5.13 -2.52 1.59
N LYS A 36 4.23 -3.07 0.77
CA LYS A 36 4.54 -4.20 -0.13
C LYS A 36 5.58 -3.82 -1.19
N MET A 37 5.53 -2.60 -1.72
CA MET A 37 6.50 -2.10 -2.69
C MET A 37 7.94 -2.03 -2.14
N MET A 38 8.16 -2.10 -0.82
CA MET A 38 9.51 -2.21 -0.25
C MET A 38 10.27 -3.46 -0.69
N ARG A 39 9.55 -4.49 -1.13
CA ARG A 39 10.12 -5.74 -1.65
C ARG A 39 10.50 -5.64 -3.12
N GLY A 40 10.26 -4.48 -3.74
CA GLY A 40 10.45 -4.28 -5.16
C GLY A 40 9.30 -4.87 -5.98
N ALA A 41 9.64 -5.54 -7.07
CA ALA A 41 8.68 -6.23 -7.94
C ALA A 41 8.65 -7.75 -7.65
N ASP A 42 8.78 -8.12 -6.37
CA ASP A 42 8.63 -9.52 -5.95
C ASP A 42 7.24 -10.05 -6.38
N GLU A 43 7.20 -11.23 -7.00
CA GLU A 43 5.97 -11.77 -7.60
C GLU A 43 4.87 -12.00 -6.57
N GLN A 44 5.23 -12.50 -5.38
CA GLN A 44 4.27 -12.80 -4.33
C GLN A 44 3.68 -11.51 -3.74
N ASP A 45 4.53 -10.51 -3.50
CA ASP A 45 4.05 -9.20 -3.02
C ASP A 45 3.22 -8.46 -4.09
N MET A 46 3.52 -8.62 -5.38
CA MET A 46 2.69 -8.03 -6.45
C MET A 46 1.33 -8.71 -6.59
N GLN A 47 1.23 -10.03 -6.34
CA GLN A 47 -0.06 -10.73 -6.25
C GLN A 47 -0.90 -10.22 -5.06
N ASP A 48 -0.26 -10.01 -3.91
CA ASP A 48 -0.93 -9.41 -2.75
C ASP A 48 -1.43 -7.99 -3.07
N VAL A 49 -0.62 -7.17 -3.77
CA VAL A 49 -1.01 -5.82 -4.20
C VAL A 49 -2.19 -5.88 -5.16
N GLU A 50 -2.18 -6.78 -6.15
CA GLU A 50 -3.30 -6.96 -7.08
C GLU A 50 -4.59 -7.34 -6.33
N PHE A 51 -4.49 -8.27 -5.37
CA PHE A 51 -5.61 -8.64 -4.50
C PHE A 51 -6.16 -7.45 -3.73
N LEU A 52 -5.28 -6.66 -3.08
CA LEU A 52 -5.67 -5.48 -2.30
C LEU A 52 -6.35 -4.42 -3.18
N ILE A 53 -5.82 -4.18 -4.37
CA ILE A 53 -6.39 -3.22 -5.34
C ILE A 53 -7.83 -3.63 -5.69
N ARG A 54 -8.05 -4.90 -6.03
CA ARG A 54 -9.37 -5.42 -6.41
C ARG A 54 -10.34 -5.44 -5.24
N HIS A 55 -9.90 -5.94 -4.09
CA HIS A 55 -10.75 -6.13 -2.92
C HIS A 55 -11.24 -4.80 -2.34
N ASP A 56 -10.36 -3.80 -2.24
CA ASP A 56 -10.69 -2.49 -1.64
C ASP A 56 -11.00 -1.41 -2.70
N HIS A 57 -11.13 -1.79 -3.97
CA HIS A 57 -11.44 -0.90 -5.09
C HIS A 57 -10.49 0.31 -5.16
N ILE A 58 -9.19 0.07 -4.99
CA ILE A 58 -8.18 1.14 -5.02
C ILE A 58 -7.98 1.60 -6.47
N THR A 59 -8.10 2.90 -6.68
CA THR A 59 -7.97 3.52 -8.01
C THR A 59 -6.60 4.15 -8.21
N ALA A 60 -6.20 4.33 -9.47
CA ALA A 60 -5.00 5.08 -9.81
C ALA A 60 -5.03 6.51 -9.23
N ALA A 61 -6.19 7.18 -9.27
CA ALA A 61 -6.36 8.52 -8.72
C ALA A 61 -6.07 8.62 -7.21
N GLN A 62 -6.37 7.55 -6.45
CA GLN A 62 -6.04 7.49 -5.02
C GLN A 62 -4.56 7.20 -4.75
N MET A 63 -3.91 6.43 -5.62
CA MET A 63 -2.52 6.00 -5.44
C MET A 63 -1.49 7.01 -5.93
N GLU A 64 -1.75 7.76 -6.99
CA GLU A 64 -0.77 8.72 -7.54
C GLU A 64 -0.29 9.76 -6.50
N PRO A 65 -1.18 10.39 -5.70
CA PRO A 65 -0.74 11.27 -4.61
C PRO A 65 0.10 10.54 -3.55
N ALA A 66 -0.16 9.24 -3.34
CA ALA A 66 0.57 8.44 -2.36
C ALA A 66 1.99 8.12 -2.83
N PHE A 67 2.19 7.84 -4.12
CA PHE A 67 3.53 7.64 -4.70
C PHE A 67 4.39 8.90 -4.63
N ALA A 68 3.79 10.08 -4.83
CA ALA A 68 4.51 11.35 -4.79
C ALA A 68 4.95 11.73 -3.37
N ASN A 69 4.17 11.36 -2.35
CA ASN A 69 4.36 11.81 -0.98
C ASN A 69 4.89 10.72 -0.03
N VAL A 70 5.12 9.50 -0.52
CA VAL A 70 5.57 8.38 0.31
C VAL A 70 6.84 8.74 1.09
N ARG A 71 6.81 8.52 2.40
CA ARG A 71 8.00 8.61 3.24
C ARG A 71 8.76 7.31 3.12
N MET A 72 9.99 7.41 2.60
CA MET A 72 10.92 6.31 2.47
C MET A 72 12.12 6.54 3.39
N PRO A 73 12.64 5.50 4.07
CA PRO A 73 13.93 5.61 4.73
C PRO A 73 15.02 5.96 3.72
N ASP A 74 16.00 6.76 4.15
CA ASP A 74 17.09 7.20 3.28
C ASP A 74 18.14 6.10 3.07
N ILE A 75 17.74 5.06 2.35
CA ILE A 75 18.51 3.85 2.06
C ILE A 75 18.37 3.56 0.57
N GLN A 76 19.48 3.44 -0.15
CA GLN A 76 19.49 3.32 -1.61
C GLN A 76 18.71 2.09 -2.10
N GLU A 77 18.88 0.95 -1.44
CA GLU A 77 18.22 -0.31 -1.78
C GLU A 77 16.69 -0.20 -1.75
N LEU A 78 16.17 0.64 -0.86
CA LEU A 78 14.73 0.90 -0.76
C LEU A 78 14.25 1.84 -1.87
N ARG A 79 15.03 2.86 -2.25
CA ARG A 79 14.70 3.70 -3.41
C ARG A 79 14.64 2.85 -4.68
N ASP A 80 15.63 1.99 -4.89
CA ASP A 80 15.66 1.10 -6.06
C ASP A 80 14.49 0.10 -6.05
N ALA A 81 14.10 -0.40 -4.87
CA ALA A 81 12.93 -1.25 -4.72
C ALA A 81 11.65 -0.50 -5.12
N PHE A 82 11.47 0.74 -4.64
CA PHE A 82 10.32 1.56 -5.02
C PHE A 82 10.26 1.79 -6.53
N GLU A 83 11.38 2.15 -7.16
CA GLU A 83 11.47 2.36 -8.61
C GLU A 83 11.14 1.11 -9.42
N ARG A 84 11.55 -0.09 -8.96
CA ARG A 84 11.18 -1.36 -9.60
C ARG A 84 9.70 -1.69 -9.44
N ALA A 85 9.12 -1.43 -8.27
CA ALA A 85 7.74 -1.75 -7.97
C ALA A 85 6.74 -0.82 -8.69
N LEU A 86 7.05 0.48 -8.75
CA LEU A 86 6.16 1.54 -9.26
C LEU A 86 5.51 1.23 -10.62
N PRO A 87 6.26 0.86 -11.69
CA PRO A 87 5.66 0.56 -12.99
C PRO A 87 4.79 -0.71 -12.98
N VAL A 88 5.03 -1.66 -12.07
CA VAL A 88 4.19 -2.86 -11.93
C VAL A 88 2.87 -2.49 -11.27
N VAL A 89 2.93 -1.79 -10.14
CA VAL A 89 1.73 -1.36 -9.40
C VAL A 89 0.85 -0.43 -10.25
N ARG A 90 1.44 0.50 -11.02
CA ARG A 90 0.68 1.34 -11.97
C ARG A 90 -0.07 0.53 -13.02
N ARG A 91 0.54 -0.53 -13.58
CA ARG A 91 -0.15 -1.44 -14.52
C ARG A 91 -1.30 -2.18 -13.83
N LEU A 92 -1.09 -2.69 -12.62
CA LEU A 92 -2.15 -3.36 -11.86
C LEU A 92 -3.36 -2.44 -11.60
N LEU A 93 -3.10 -1.18 -11.24
CA LEU A 93 -4.15 -0.16 -11.05
C LEU A 93 -4.93 0.15 -12.34
N GLN A 94 -4.27 0.13 -13.50
CA GLN A 94 -4.92 0.32 -14.80
C GLN A 94 -5.75 -0.89 -15.23
N SER A 95 -5.32 -2.11 -14.89
CA SER A 95 -6.05 -3.34 -15.23
C SER A 95 -7.23 -3.65 -14.32
N ALA A 96 -7.33 -2.98 -13.16
CA ALA A 96 -8.42 -3.16 -12.20
C ALA A 96 -9.53 -2.10 -12.34
N GLY A 97 -9.32 -1.06 -13.17
CA GLY A 97 -10.24 0.05 -13.42
C GLY A 97 -11.22 -0.21 -14.56
#